data_AF-A0A3N0VZS1-F1
#
_entry.id   AF-A0A3N0VZS1-F1
#
_cell.length_a   1.000
_cell.length_b   1.000
_cell.length_c   1.000
_cell.angle_alpha   90.00
_cell.angle_beta   90.00
_cell.angle_gamma   90.00
#
_symmetry.space_group_name_H-M   'P 1'
#
loop_
_entity.id
_entity.type
_entity.pdbx_description
1 polymer ?
#
loop_
_entity_poly.entity_id
_entity_poly.type
_entity_poly.pdbx_seq_one_letter_code
_entity_poly.pdbx_strand_id
1 'polypeptide(L)' 'METLAKQLRKSVKIRTPYQEIAYKFSSNALYVGQIARGERVPIRGKGLKILKELEKRVQQTNNT' A
#
# COMPACT_ATOMS: atom_id res chain seq x y z
N MET A 1 7.86 -33.89 -1.32
CA MET A 1 8.84 -32.80 -1.50
C MET A 1 8.10 -31.47 -1.46
N GLU A 2 8.49 -30.55 -0.57
CA GLU A 2 7.85 -29.23 -0.54
C GLU A 2 8.44 -28.35 -1.66
N THR A 3 7.60 -27.65 -2.43
CA THR A 3 8.09 -26.81 -3.54
C THR A 3 8.56 -25.45 -3.02
N LEU A 4 9.51 -24.83 -3.72
CA LEU A 4 9.97 -23.47 -3.43
C LEU A 4 8.81 -22.47 -3.33
N ALA A 5 7.78 -22.63 -4.19
CA ALA A 5 6.57 -21.80 -4.16
C ALA A 5 5.75 -21.94 -2.87
N LYS A 6 5.81 -23.09 -2.19
CA LYS A 6 5.11 -23.30 -0.91
C LYS A 6 5.92 -22.76 0.26
N GLN A 7 7.24 -22.81 0.20
CA GLN A 7 8.13 -22.17 1.18
C GLN A 7 8.04 -20.64 1.11
N LEU A 8 8.05 -20.06 -0.10
CA LEU A 8 7.87 -18.62 -0.33
C LEU A 8 6.52 -18.10 0.15
N ARG A 9 5.43 -18.87 -0.04
CA ARG A 9 4.10 -18.50 0.47
C ARG A 9 4.02 -18.47 2.00
N LYS A 10 4.87 -19.23 2.69
CA LYS A 10 4.95 -19.21 4.15
C LYS A 10 5.82 -18.07 4.68
N SER A 11 6.86 -17.66 3.93
CA SER A 11 7.78 -16.59 4.34
C SER A 11 7.23 -15.19 4.11
N VAL A 12 6.39 -14.98 3.08
CA VAL A 12 5.83 -13.67 2.72
C VAL A 12 4.41 -13.50 3.28
N LYS A 13 4.27 -13.42 4.61
CA LYS A 13 2.97 -13.15 5.24
C LYS A 13 2.69 -11.66 5.52
N ILE A 14 3.72 -10.81 5.47
CA ILE A 14 3.59 -9.40 5.87
C ILE A 14 3.57 -8.55 4.59
N ARG A 15 2.38 -8.08 4.20
CA ARG A 15 2.29 -7.02 3.20
C ARG A 15 2.68 -5.70 3.87
N THR A 16 3.52 -4.92 3.20
CA THR A 16 3.82 -3.57 3.69
C THR A 16 2.58 -2.67 3.58
N PRO A 17 2.48 -1.58 4.36
CA PRO A 17 1.34 -0.66 4.26
C PRO A 17 1.08 -0.18 2.83
N TYR A 18 2.13 0.07 2.04
CA TYR A 18 1.98 0.46 0.63
C TYR A 18 1.45 -0.68 -0.24
N GLN A 19 1.88 -1.93 0.00
CA GLN A 19 1.36 -3.10 -0.71
C GLN A 19 -0.11 -3.37 -0.39
N GLU A 20 -0.54 -3.14 0.86
CA GLU A 20 -1.94 -3.28 1.24
C GLU A 20 -2.83 -2.24 0.55
N ILE A 21 -2.43 -0.97 0.58
CA ILE A 21 -3.17 0.11 -0.09
C ILE A 21 -3.17 -0.13 -1.60
N ALA A 22 -2.04 -0.54 -2.18
CA ALA A 22 -1.95 -0.90 -3.59
C ALA A 22 -2.93 -2.01 -3.95
N TYR A 23 -3.01 -3.07 -3.14
CA TYR A 23 -3.97 -4.15 -3.34
C TYR A 23 -5.42 -3.66 -3.25
N LYS A 24 -5.76 -2.86 -2.23
CA LYS A 24 -7.10 -2.28 -2.03
C LYS A 24 -7.59 -1.47 -3.22
N PHE A 25 -6.70 -0.72 -3.88
CA PHE A 25 -7.06 0.16 -4.99
C PHE A 25 -6.70 -0.41 -6.38
N SER A 26 -6.32 -1.69 -6.47
CA SER A 26 -5.84 -2.30 -7.73
C SER A 26 -4.78 -1.41 -8.39
N SER A 27 -3.74 -1.10 -7.62
CA SER A 27 -2.61 -0.24 -7.97
C SER A 27 -1.31 -0.98 -7.66
N ASN A 28 -0.16 -0.34 -7.93
CA ASN A 28 1.15 -0.84 -7.53
C ASN A 28 1.70 -0.06 -6.32
N ALA A 29 2.57 -0.69 -5.55
CA ALA A 29 3.14 -0.11 -4.33
C ALA A 29 4.05 1.09 -4.61
N LEU A 30 4.73 1.12 -5.78
CA LEU A 30 5.56 2.25 -6.20
C LEU A 30 4.72 3.53 -6.33
N TYR A 31 3.58 3.44 -7.01
CA TYR A 31 2.64 4.54 -7.22
C TYR A 31 2.08 5.06 -5.90
N VAL A 32 1.74 4.16 -4.98
CA VAL A 32 1.32 4.54 -3.62
C VAL A 32 2.45 5.28 -2.89
N GLY A 33 3.69 4.80 -3.00
CA GLY A 33 4.86 5.44 -2.41
C GLY A 33 5.17 6.83 -3.01
N GLN A 34 5.01 7.00 -4.33
CA GLN A 34 5.14 8.30 -4.99
C GLN A 34 4.14 9.32 -4.45
N ILE A 35 2.90 8.89 -4.18
CA ILE A 35 1.87 9.73 -3.56
C ILE A 35 2.26 10.05 -2.11
N ALA A 36 2.68 9.04 -1.34
CA ALA A 36 3.05 9.22 0.07
C ALA A 36 4.24 10.18 0.27
N ARG A 37 5.21 10.18 -0.66
CA ARG A 37 6.38 11.08 -0.62
C ARG A 37 6.13 12.46 -1.25
N GLY A 38 4.94 12.70 -1.80
CA GLY A 38 4.63 13.97 -2.49
C GLY A 38 5.25 14.13 -3.88
N GLU A 39 5.98 13.13 -4.39
CA GLU A 39 6.47 13.10 -5.78
C GLU A 39 5.32 13.14 -6.80
N ARG A 40 4.14 12.68 -6.38
CA ARG A 40 2.91 12.78 -7.15
C ARG A 40 1.75 13.26 -6.29
N VAL A 41 1.12 14.37 -6.70
CA VAL A 41 -0.06 14.92 -6.02
C VAL A 41 -1.31 14.72 -6.89
N PRO A 42 -2.07 13.62 -6.70
CA PRO A 42 -3.24 13.34 -7.52
C PRO A 42 -4.45 14.17 -7.08
N ILE A 43 -5.02 14.93 -8.03
CA ILE A 43 -6.20 15.77 -7.79
C ILE A 43 -7.55 15.08 -8.02
N ARG A 44 -7.57 13.90 -8.67
CA ARG A 44 -8.82 13.18 -9.02
C ARG A 44 -8.62 11.68 -9.16
N GLY A 45 -9.74 10.96 -9.26
CA GLY A 45 -9.77 9.53 -9.59
C GLY A 45 -9.15 8.63 -8.52
N LYS A 46 -8.53 7.53 -8.95
CA LYS A 46 -7.93 6.52 -8.08
C LYS A 46 -6.81 7.09 -7.20
N GLY A 47 -5.95 7.96 -7.75
CA GLY A 47 -4.86 8.57 -7.00
C GLY A 47 -5.36 9.39 -5.79
N LEU A 48 -6.43 10.16 -5.97
CA LEU A 48 -7.04 10.92 -4.86
C LEU A 48 -7.59 10.01 -3.77
N LYS A 49 -8.18 8.86 -4.13
CA LYS A 49 -8.64 7.86 -3.15
C LYS A 49 -7.47 7.26 -2.35
N ILE A 50 -6.34 7.01 -3.01
CA ILE A 50 -5.11 6.52 -2.37
C ILE A 50 -4.55 7.56 -1.40
N LEU A 51 -4.49 8.83 -1.80
CA LEU A 51 -4.02 9.93 -0.96
C LEU A 51 -4.85 10.02 0.34
N LYS A 52 -6.18 10.01 0.23
CA LYS A 52 -7.09 10.02 1.40
C LYS A 52 -6.90 8.81 2.31
N GLU A 53 -6.64 7.62 1.75
CA GLU A 53 -6.37 6.43 2.56
C GLU A 53 -5.05 6.55 3.32
N LEU A 54 -4.00 7.08 2.69
CA LEU A 54 -2.71 7.34 3.33
C LEU A 54 -2.87 8.32 4.50
N GLU A 55 -3.57 9.44 4.28
CA GLU A 55 -3.88 10.43 5.31
C GLU A 55 -4.64 9.81 6.50
N LYS A 56 -5.67 8.99 6.21
CA LYS A 56 -6.44 8.30 7.23
C LYS A 56 -5.57 7.38 8.09
N ARG A 57 -4.66 6.61 7.46
CA ARG A 57 -3.77 5.70 8.20
C ARG A 57 -2.81 6.48 9.13
N VAL A 58 -2.29 7.61 8.66
CA VAL A 58 -1.43 8.48 9.49
C VAL A 58 -2.22 9.05 10.68
N GLN A 59 -3.45 9.52 10.46
CA GLN A 59 -4.30 10.03 11.53
C GLN A 59 -4.66 8.97 12.58
N GLN A 60 -4.88 7.72 12.16
CA GLN A 60 -5.15 6.61 13.08
C GLN A 60 -3.94 6.31 13.99
N THR A 61 -2.72 6.40 13.47
CA THR A 61 -1.50 6.23 14.26
C THR A 61 -1.31 7.34 15.30
N ASN A 62 -1.73 8.57 14.99
CA ASN A 62 -1.55 9.72 15.88
C ASN A 62 -2.61 9.84 17.00
N ASN A 63 -3.70 9.09 16.91
CA ASN A 63 -4.80 9.07 17.90
C ASN A 63 -4.71 7.88 18.88
N THR A 64 -3.57 7.19 18.95
CA THR A 64 -3.28 6.08 19.86
C THR A 64 -2.08 6.43 20.73
#